data_AF-A0A6G3MJU2-F1
#
_entry.id   AF-A0A6G3MJU2-F1
#
_cell.length_a   1.000
_cell.length_b   1.000
_cell.length_c   1.000
_cell.angle_alpha   90.00
_cell.angle_beta   90.00
_cell.angle_gamma   90.00
#
_symmetry.space_group_name_H-M   'P 1'
#
loop_
_entity.id
_entity.type
_entity.pdbx_description
1 polymer ?
#
loop_
_entity_poly.entity_id
_entity_poly.type
_entity_poly.pdbx_seq_one_letter_code
_entity_poly.pdbx_strand_id
1 'polypeptide(L)'
;AVLLDPRPKDLGFPTKAYLAVDETHDDGSPTTKTFQHLSIEIGAEEAEEVGVEHLLRDIGASDTNSLSQSALANLTSLKGLYSYLNDISKYLSDVLNNILPFNSEILEKIQSILYEIPLLVNSDVKNAFMLQNNDDASVTLVSLLVRTVLALNSLINNKVQTTITEQKMAKKEALPAKLVPVVENKDPPSADTPQ
;
A
#
# COMPACT_ATOMS: atom_id res chain seq x y z
N ALA A 1 27.09 16.88 2.06
CA ALA A 1 27.53 15.50 1.77
C ALA A 1 26.31 14.60 1.67
N VAL A 2 26.30 13.67 0.72
CA VAL A 2 25.24 12.65 0.59
C VAL A 2 25.87 11.29 0.88
N LEU A 3 25.30 10.58 1.84
CA LEU A 3 25.71 9.25 2.25
C LEU A 3 24.70 8.24 1.72
N LEU A 4 25.18 7.21 1.01
CA LEU A 4 24.36 6.10 0.52
C LEU A 4 24.80 4.82 1.24
N ASP A 5 23.84 4.10 1.82
CA ASP A 5 24.07 2.77 2.37
C ASP A 5 23.90 1.71 1.27
N PRO A 6 24.96 0.98 0.89
CA PRO A 6 24.87 -0.07 -0.12
C PRO A 6 24.12 -1.32 0.35
N ARG A 7 23.80 -1.44 1.65
CA ARG A 7 23.05 -2.58 2.22
C ARG A 7 22.00 -2.08 3.20
N PRO A 8 20.81 -1.68 2.72
CA PRO A 8 19.75 -1.17 3.59
C PRO A 8 19.33 -2.26 4.59
N LYS A 9 19.71 -2.07 5.85
CA LYS A 9 19.23 -2.87 6.99
C LYS A 9 18.21 -2.10 7.83
N ASP A 10 18.27 -0.77 7.74
CA ASP A 10 17.43 0.13 8.50
C ASP A 10 16.10 0.35 7.79
N LEU A 11 15.08 0.60 8.59
CA LEU A 11 13.73 0.89 8.14
C LEU A 11 13.65 2.38 7.75
N GLY A 12 14.01 2.69 6.50
CA GLY A 12 14.02 4.05 5.99
C GLY A 12 14.69 4.16 4.63
N PHE A 13 14.84 5.40 4.13
CA PHE A 13 15.59 5.62 2.91
C PHE A 13 17.08 5.28 3.12
N PRO A 14 17.73 4.58 2.19
CA PRO A 14 19.15 4.24 2.28
C PRO A 14 20.07 5.47 2.11
N THR A 15 19.51 6.65 1.90
CA THR A 15 20.23 7.89 1.61
C THR A 15 20.07 8.85 2.77
N LYS A 16 21.17 9.48 3.21
CA LYS A 16 21.17 10.57 4.19
C LYS A 16 21.91 11.76 3.61
N ALA A 17 21.35 12.96 3.70
CA ALA A 17 22.01 14.18 3.29
C ALA A 17 22.37 15.05 4.51
N TYR A 18 23.51 15.73 4.39
CA TYR A 18 24.03 16.63 5.41
C TYR A 18 24.55 17.92 4.79
N LEU A 19 24.27 19.06 5.43
CA LEU A 19 24.82 20.36 5.11
C LEU A 19 25.95 20.69 6.10
N ALA A 20 27.09 21.18 5.61
CA ALA A 20 28.16 21.67 6.47
C ALA A 20 27.79 23.07 6.97
N VAL A 21 27.66 23.22 8.29
CA VAL A 21 27.31 24.48 8.95
C VAL A 21 28.36 24.79 9.99
N ASP A 22 28.70 26.08 10.12
CA ASP A 22 29.57 26.57 11.18
C ASP A 22 28.73 26.77 12.45
N GLU A 23 28.97 25.94 13.46
CA GLU A 23 28.22 25.95 14.71
C GLU A 23 28.97 26.75 15.77
N THR A 24 28.41 27.90 16.13
CA THR A 24 28.87 28.71 17.25
C THR A 24 28.35 28.10 18.54
N HIS A 25 29.26 27.61 19.37
CA HIS A 25 28.89 27.05 20.66
C HIS A 25 28.62 28.17 21.68
N ASP A 26 27.60 27.98 22.53
CA ASP A 26 27.23 28.91 23.61
C ASP A 26 28.22 28.86 24.80
N ASP A 27 29.11 27.86 24.82
CA ASP A 27 30.17 27.70 25.83
C ASP A 27 31.41 28.58 25.57
N GLY A 28 31.41 29.37 24.49
CA GLY A 28 32.52 30.25 24.09
C GLY A 28 33.69 29.52 23.43
N SER A 29 33.55 28.23 23.12
CA SER A 29 34.54 27.48 22.33
C SER A 29 34.59 27.96 20.87
N PRO A 30 35.73 27.78 20.17
CA PRO A 30 35.86 28.21 18.78
C PRO A 30 34.84 27.52 17.88
N THR A 31 34.34 28.25 16.88
CA THR A 31 33.37 27.74 15.90
C THR A 31 33.89 26.46 15.25
N THR A 32 33.11 25.38 15.37
CA THR A 32 33.40 24.10 14.73
C THR A 32 32.47 23.87 13.55
N LYS A 33 33.00 23.30 12.47
CA LYS A 33 32.18 22.82 11.34
C LYS A 33 31.47 21.54 11.74
N THR A 34 30.15 21.60 11.83
CA THR A 34 29.30 20.43 12.07
C THR A 34 28.42 20.14 10.85
N PHE A 35 27.80 18.97 10.83
CA PHE A 35 26.98 18.50 9.73
C PHE A 35 25.53 18.42 10.16
N GLN A 36 24.71 19.36 9.70
CA GLN A 36 23.27 19.35 9.96
C GLN A 36 22.57 18.40 9.00
N HIS A 37 21.72 17.52 9.52
CA HIS A 37 20.92 16.62 8.69
C HIS A 37 19.88 17.42 7.88
N LEU A 38 19.71 17.04 6.61
CA LEU A 38 18.67 17.59 5.73
C LEU A 38 17.61 16.53 5.46
N SER A 39 16.34 16.92 5.56
CA SER A 39 15.22 16.12 5.07
C SER A 39 15.33 15.97 3.57
N ILE A 40 15.29 14.71 3.09
CA ILE A 40 15.35 14.39 1.67
C ILE A 40 14.12 13.59 1.26
N GLU A 41 13.77 13.73 0.01
CA GLU A 41 12.77 12.92 -0.67
C GLU A 41 13.39 12.37 -1.96
N ILE A 42 13.05 11.13 -2.31
CA ILE A 42 13.46 10.52 -3.57
C ILE A 42 12.32 10.74 -4.55
N GLY A 43 12.48 11.72 -5.43
CA GLY A 43 11.61 11.92 -6.59
C GLY A 43 12.08 11.10 -7.79
N ALA A 44 11.24 11.03 -8.81
CA ALA A 44 11.57 10.47 -10.12
C ALA A 44 11.00 11.39 -11.22
N GLU A 45 11.68 11.47 -12.36
CA GLU A 45 11.13 12.08 -13.58
C GLU A 45 10.31 11.04 -14.39
N GLU A 46 9.43 11.46 -15.30
CA GLU A 46 8.55 10.55 -16.08
C GLU A 46 9.30 9.39 -16.75
N ALA A 47 10.47 9.67 -17.32
CA ALA A 47 11.31 8.63 -17.93
C ALA A 47 11.83 7.60 -16.90
N GLU A 48 12.12 8.04 -15.68
CA GLU A 48 12.60 7.20 -14.58
C GLU A 48 11.45 6.41 -13.93
N GLU A 49 10.30 7.04 -13.73
CA GLU A 49 9.10 6.42 -13.17
C GLU A 49 8.66 5.22 -14.02
N VAL A 50 8.54 5.41 -15.34
CA VAL A 50 8.18 4.32 -16.27
C VAL A 50 9.23 3.20 -16.24
N GLY A 51 10.51 3.56 -16.13
CA GLY A 51 11.60 2.60 -16.00
C GLY A 51 11.50 1.76 -14.72
N VAL A 52 11.26 2.40 -13.58
CA VAL A 52 11.12 1.73 -12.28
C VAL A 52 9.84 0.89 -12.23
N GLU A 53 8.72 1.41 -12.73
CA GLU A 53 7.45 0.67 -12.78
C GLU A 53 7.59 -0.61 -13.60
N HIS A 54 8.31 -0.55 -14.74
CA HIS A 54 8.59 -1.72 -15.54
C HIS A 54 9.38 -2.79 -14.77
N LEU A 55 10.38 -2.38 -13.98
CA LEU A 55 11.17 -3.28 -13.15
C LEU A 55 10.38 -3.86 -11.97
N LEU A 56 9.38 -3.14 -11.47
CA LEU A 56 8.57 -3.54 -10.32
C LEU A 56 7.30 -4.33 -10.69
N ARG A 57 7.03 -4.51 -11.99
CA ARG A 57 5.84 -5.24 -12.47
C ARG A 57 5.75 -6.66 -11.91
N ASP A 58 6.87 -7.36 -11.82
CA ASP A 58 6.92 -8.75 -11.32
C ASP A 58 6.79 -8.85 -9.80
N ILE A 59 6.99 -7.74 -9.08
CA ILE A 59 6.96 -7.66 -7.61
C ILE A 59 5.57 -7.23 -7.09
N GLY A 60 4.62 -6.92 -7.99
CA GLY A 60 3.21 -6.74 -7.63
C GLY A 60 2.89 -5.41 -6.94
N ALA A 61 3.56 -4.32 -7.32
CA ALA A 61 3.39 -3.01 -6.70
C ALA A 61 2.09 -2.26 -7.06
N SER A 62 1.17 -2.85 -7.83
CA SER A 62 0.11 -2.08 -8.53
C SER A 62 -1.18 -1.80 -7.75
N ASP A 63 -1.43 -2.41 -6.59
CA ASP A 63 -2.71 -2.23 -5.88
C ASP A 63 -2.63 -1.16 -4.79
N THR A 64 -2.50 0.10 -5.20
CA THR A 64 -2.23 1.30 -4.37
C THR A 64 -3.25 1.66 -3.28
N ASN A 65 -4.31 0.85 -3.09
CA ASN A 65 -5.42 1.17 -2.17
C ASN A 65 -5.87 -0.01 -1.29
N SER A 66 -4.98 -0.98 -1.03
CA SER A 66 -5.32 -2.12 -0.17
C SER A 66 -5.14 -1.80 1.32
N LEU A 67 -6.09 -2.26 2.15
CA LEU A 67 -5.98 -2.26 3.61
C LEU A 67 -4.65 -2.89 4.08
N SER A 68 -4.16 -3.90 3.36
CA SER A 68 -2.89 -4.55 3.65
C SER A 68 -1.69 -3.61 3.54
N GLN A 69 -1.69 -2.69 2.57
CA GLN A 69 -0.63 -1.69 2.41
C GLN A 69 -0.70 -0.65 3.54
N SER A 70 -1.89 -0.16 3.89
CA SER A 70 -2.06 0.76 5.02
C SER A 70 -1.64 0.13 6.36
N ALA A 71 -2.00 -1.14 6.60
CA ALA A 71 -1.56 -1.89 7.77
C ALA A 71 -0.04 -2.08 7.80
N LEU A 72 0.58 -2.40 6.65
CA LEU A 72 2.02 -2.53 6.53
C LEU A 72 2.74 -1.20 6.75
N ALA A 73 2.19 -0.09 6.25
CA ALA A 73 2.70 1.25 6.50
C ALA A 73 2.65 1.58 8.00
N ASN A 74 1.53 1.34 8.68
CA ASN A 74 1.41 1.55 10.12
C ASN A 74 2.42 0.70 10.92
N LEU A 75 2.59 -0.58 10.56
CA LEU A 75 3.58 -1.45 11.17
C LEU A 75 5.01 -0.94 10.96
N THR A 76 5.30 -0.45 9.76
CA THR A 76 6.60 0.11 9.40
C THR A 76 6.87 1.38 10.20
N SER A 77 5.90 2.30 10.27
CA SER A 77 5.99 3.51 11.09
C SER A 77 6.21 3.20 12.58
N LEU A 78 5.51 2.19 13.12
CA LEU A 78 5.67 1.78 14.52
C LEU A 78 7.08 1.21 14.79
N LYS A 79 7.62 0.39 13.89
CA LYS A 79 9.00 -0.09 13.99
C LYS A 79 10.02 1.04 13.88
N GLY A 80 9.76 2.04 13.04
CA GLY A 80 10.58 3.25 12.95
C GLY A 80 10.61 4.01 14.27
N LEU A 81 9.43 4.26 14.85
CA LEU A 81 9.31 4.89 16.17
C LEU A 81 10.06 4.11 17.26
N TYR A 82 9.94 2.78 17.28
CA TYR A 82 10.68 1.93 18.20
C TYR A 82 12.21 2.10 18.06
N SER A 83 12.73 2.14 16.83
CA SER A 83 14.15 2.38 16.57
C SER A 83 14.58 3.74 17.13
N TYR A 84 13.82 4.81 16.85
CA TYR A 84 14.13 6.15 17.36
C TYR A 84 14.14 6.22 18.89
N LEU A 85 13.16 5.59 19.55
CA LEU A 85 13.11 5.52 21.02
C LEU A 85 14.30 4.75 21.60
N ASN A 86 14.70 3.65 20.93
CA ASN A 86 15.85 2.87 21.33
C ASN A 86 17.16 3.66 21.16
N ASP A 87 17.29 4.45 20.08
CA ASP A 87 18.44 5.32 19.86
C ASP A 87 18.54 6.43 20.91
N ILE A 88 17.41 7.04 21.31
CA ILE A 88 17.36 8.00 22.42
C ILE A 88 17.80 7.33 23.74
N SER A 89 17.26 6.14 24.03
CA SER A 89 17.63 5.40 25.25
C SER A 89 19.12 5.04 25.28
N LYS A 90 19.66 4.64 24.13
CA LYS A 90 21.09 4.36 23.97
C LYS A 90 21.94 5.60 24.18
N TYR A 91 21.58 6.73 23.56
CA TYR A 91 22.27 8.02 23.77
C TYR A 91 22.32 8.40 25.25
N LEU A 92 21.19 8.34 25.96
CA LEU A 92 21.13 8.65 27.39
C LEU A 92 22.00 7.69 28.23
N SER A 93 22.04 6.41 27.86
CA SER A 93 22.90 5.41 28.51
C SER A 93 24.38 5.69 28.26
N ASP A 94 24.75 6.09 27.04
CA ASP A 94 26.13 6.40 26.66
C ASP A 94 26.64 7.68 27.36
N VAL A 95 25.77 8.68 27.54
CA VAL A 95 26.07 9.89 28.32
C VAL A 95 26.26 9.55 29.81
N LEU A 96 25.41 8.70 30.39
CA LEU A 96 25.54 8.26 31.79
C LEU A 96 26.83 7.48 32.03
N ASN A 97 27.23 6.65 31.07
CA ASN A 97 28.48 5.87 31.11
C ASN A 97 29.73 6.69 30.74
N ASN A 98 29.62 8.00 30.50
CA ASN A 98 30.69 8.90 30.05
C ASN A 98 31.38 8.46 28.74
N ILE A 99 30.69 7.72 27.88
CA ILE A 99 31.20 7.33 26.55
C ILE A 99 31.08 8.51 25.58
N LEU A 100 30.01 9.29 25.71
CA LEU A 100 29.71 10.44 24.85
C LEU A 100 29.67 11.73 25.68
N PRO A 101 30.22 12.87 25.18
CA PRO A 101 30.12 14.14 25.89
C PRO A 101 28.67 14.59 26.01
N PHE A 102 28.36 15.21 27.16
CA PHE A 102 27.05 15.79 27.42
C PHE A 102 26.79 16.98 26.47
N ASN A 103 25.67 16.92 25.73
CA ASN A 103 25.18 18.02 24.92
C ASN A 103 23.82 18.50 25.46
N SER A 104 23.76 19.76 25.92
CA SER A 104 22.54 20.36 26.48
C SER A 104 21.42 20.49 25.45
N GLU A 105 21.74 20.84 24.21
CA GLU A 105 20.75 21.09 23.16
C GLU A 105 19.96 19.81 22.82
N ILE A 106 20.63 18.67 22.76
CA ILE A 106 19.98 17.37 22.51
C ILE A 106 19.07 17.00 23.68
N LEU A 107 19.51 17.24 24.92
CA LEU A 107 18.71 16.93 26.10
C LEU A 107 17.47 17.82 26.19
N GLU A 108 17.59 19.11 25.88
CA GLU A 108 16.47 20.04 25.80
C GLU A 108 15.43 19.60 24.77
N LYS A 109 15.87 19.16 23.59
CA LYS A 109 14.95 18.59 22.58
C LYS A 109 14.26 17.31 23.08
N ILE A 110 15.00 16.40 23.72
CA ILE A 110 14.41 15.17 24.30
C ILE A 110 13.37 15.52 25.38
N GLN A 111 13.68 16.49 26.25
CA GLN A 111 12.73 16.96 27.25
C GLN A 111 11.49 17.57 26.62
N SER A 112 11.64 18.41 25.59
CA SER A 112 10.51 19.00 24.86
C SER A 112 9.58 17.91 24.32
N ILE A 113 10.14 16.87 23.71
CA ILE A 113 9.36 15.73 23.18
C ILE A 113 8.54 15.08 24.31
N LEU A 114 9.14 14.85 25.48
CA LEU A 114 8.43 14.23 26.61
C LEU A 114 7.33 15.14 27.19
N TYR A 115 7.55 16.45 27.19
CA TYR A 115 6.55 17.42 27.63
C TYR A 115 5.38 17.59 26.65
N GLU A 116 5.61 17.36 25.35
CA GLU A 116 4.59 17.45 24.31
C GLU A 116 3.70 16.19 24.20
N ILE A 117 4.01 15.11 24.93
CA ILE A 117 3.16 13.90 24.91
C ILE A 117 1.77 14.26 25.46
N PRO A 118 0.69 14.04 24.68
CA PRO A 118 -0.64 14.43 25.08
C PRO A 118 -1.07 13.67 26.34
N LEU A 119 -1.44 14.41 27.38
CA LEU A 119 -2.03 13.86 28.59
C LEU A 119 -3.47 13.39 28.27
N LEU A 120 -3.65 12.11 27.98
CA LEU A 120 -4.93 11.47 27.61
C LEU A 120 -5.95 11.37 28.76
N VAL A 121 -5.72 12.04 29.89
CA VAL A 121 -6.56 11.95 31.10
C VAL A 121 -7.74 12.93 31.06
N ASN A 122 -7.76 13.89 30.13
CA ASN A 122 -8.84 14.87 30.03
C ASN A 122 -10.14 14.21 29.51
N SER A 123 -11.25 14.45 30.22
CA SER A 123 -12.59 13.98 29.83
C SER A 123 -13.02 14.49 28.45
N ASP A 124 -12.59 15.67 28.03
CA ASP A 124 -12.94 16.23 26.72
C ASP A 124 -12.32 15.42 25.58
N VAL A 125 -11.04 15.03 25.73
CA VAL A 125 -10.33 14.19 24.77
C VAL A 125 -10.99 12.81 24.68
N LYS A 126 -11.38 12.23 25.82
CA LYS A 126 -12.11 10.96 25.87
C LYS A 126 -13.46 11.06 25.14
N ASN A 127 -14.23 12.12 25.40
CA ASN A 127 -15.53 12.33 24.76
C ASN A 127 -15.38 12.53 23.26
N ALA A 128 -14.39 13.31 22.82
CA ALA A 128 -14.08 13.51 21.40
C ALA A 128 -13.68 12.19 20.72
N PHE A 129 -12.86 11.36 21.37
CA PHE A 129 -12.48 10.05 20.84
C PHE A 129 -13.68 9.11 20.71
N MET A 130 -14.58 9.09 21.69
CA MET A 130 -15.80 8.29 21.62
C MET A 130 -16.74 8.76 20.52
N LEU A 131 -16.87 10.08 20.33
CA LEU A 131 -17.65 10.67 19.25
C LEU A 131 -17.08 10.26 17.88
N GLN A 132 -15.76 10.42 17.68
CA GLN A 132 -15.08 10.01 16.45
C GLN A 132 -15.29 8.53 16.16
N ASN A 133 -15.12 7.66 17.17
CA ASN A 133 -15.32 6.22 17.01
C ASN A 133 -16.78 5.87 16.62
N ASN A 134 -17.75 6.61 17.15
CA ASN A 134 -19.15 6.43 16.77
C ASN A 134 -19.41 6.85 15.30
N ASP A 135 -18.80 7.93 14.85
CA ASP A 135 -18.89 8.40 13.47
C ASP A 135 -18.25 7.39 12.50
N ASP A 136 -17.05 6.90 12.82
CA ASP A 136 -16.33 5.88 12.03
C ASP A 136 -17.11 4.56 11.96
N ALA A 137 -17.71 4.14 13.09
CA ALA A 137 -18.56 2.95 13.14
C ALA A 137 -19.81 3.13 12.26
N SER A 138 -20.44 4.30 12.30
CA SER A 138 -21.63 4.62 11.50
C SER A 138 -21.32 4.56 10.00
N VAL A 139 -20.21 5.15 9.55
CA VAL A 139 -19.76 5.08 8.15
C VAL A 139 -19.46 3.65 7.73
N THR A 140 -18.83 2.87 8.60
CA THR A 140 -18.52 1.45 8.34
C THR A 140 -19.79 0.62 8.17
N LEU A 141 -20.80 0.83 9.01
CA LEU A 141 -22.08 0.11 8.93
C LEU A 141 -22.84 0.44 7.65
N VAL A 142 -22.91 1.70 7.25
CA VAL A 142 -23.54 2.11 5.98
C VAL A 142 -22.78 1.50 4.78
N SER A 143 -21.45 1.52 4.82
CA SER A 143 -20.61 0.93 3.78
C SER A 143 -20.84 -0.59 3.64
N LEU A 144 -21.00 -1.29 4.77
CA LEU A 144 -21.30 -2.71 4.78
C LEU A 144 -22.70 -3.00 4.20
N LEU A 145 -23.70 -2.19 4.53
CA LEU A 145 -25.06 -2.33 3.99
C LEU A 145 -25.08 -2.15 2.46
N VAL A 146 -24.37 -1.14 1.94
CA VAL A 146 -24.25 -0.95 0.49
C VAL A 146 -23.56 -2.16 -0.16
N ARG A 147 -22.48 -2.67 0.43
CA ARG A 147 -21.77 -3.85 -0.08
C ARG A 147 -22.65 -5.10 -0.08
N THR A 148 -23.47 -5.35 0.94
CA THR A 148 -24.36 -6.52 0.97
C THR A 148 -25.47 -6.45 -0.08
N VAL A 149 -26.07 -5.26 -0.28
CA VAL A 149 -27.08 -5.06 -1.35
C VAL A 149 -26.46 -5.28 -2.73
N LEU A 150 -25.27 -4.73 -3.00
CA LEU A 150 -24.56 -4.93 -4.26
C LEU A 150 -24.17 -6.39 -4.49
N ALA A 151 -23.69 -7.07 -3.45
CA ALA A 151 -23.36 -8.50 -3.52
C ALA A 151 -24.62 -9.34 -3.82
N LEU A 152 -25.75 -9.04 -3.19
CA LEU A 152 -27.02 -9.72 -3.44
C LEU A 152 -27.50 -9.49 -4.88
N ASN A 153 -27.47 -8.23 -5.36
CA ASN A 153 -27.82 -7.92 -6.75
C ASN A 153 -26.92 -8.66 -7.74
N SER A 154 -25.62 -8.71 -7.46
CA SER A 154 -24.66 -9.46 -8.29
C SER A 154 -24.95 -10.96 -8.27
N LEU A 155 -25.32 -11.53 -7.12
CA LEU A 155 -25.68 -12.94 -6.99
C LEU A 155 -26.96 -13.29 -7.76
N ILE A 156 -27.99 -12.44 -7.66
CA ILE A 156 -29.24 -12.59 -8.41
C ILE A 156 -28.94 -12.55 -9.92
N ASN A 157 -28.19 -11.54 -10.36
CA ASN A 157 -27.81 -11.40 -11.77
C ASN A 157 -27.01 -12.61 -12.27
N ASN A 158 -26.05 -13.10 -11.48
CA ASN A 158 -25.30 -14.31 -11.79
C ASN A 158 -26.22 -15.52 -11.92
N LYS A 159 -27.16 -15.73 -10.99
CA LYS A 159 -28.10 -16.87 -11.05
C LYS A 159 -29.03 -16.81 -12.26
N VAL A 160 -29.54 -15.63 -12.59
CA VAL A 160 -30.39 -15.42 -13.77
C VAL A 160 -29.61 -15.73 -15.05
N GLN A 161 -28.37 -15.25 -15.17
CA GLN A 161 -27.50 -15.53 -16.31
C GLN A 161 -27.17 -17.02 -16.44
N THR A 162 -26.84 -17.70 -15.35
CA THR A 162 -26.61 -19.16 -15.33
C THR A 162 -27.85 -19.90 -15.81
N THR A 163 -29.04 -19.54 -15.31
CA THR A 163 -30.29 -20.22 -15.69
C THR A 163 -30.62 -20.01 -17.17
N ILE A 164 -30.43 -18.79 -17.70
CA ILE A 164 -30.63 -18.50 -19.12
C ILE A 164 -29.64 -19.29 -19.99
N THR A 165 -28.38 -19.40 -19.58
CA THR A 165 -27.36 -20.16 -20.32
C THR A 165 -27.64 -21.65 -20.31
N GLU A 166 -28.03 -22.22 -19.17
CA GLU A 166 -28.45 -23.63 -19.06
C GLU A 166 -29.65 -23.93 -19.98
N GLN A 167 -30.68 -23.08 -19.99
CA GLN A 167 -31.84 -23.25 -20.88
C GLN A 167 -31.47 -23.14 -22.37
N LYS A 168 -30.54 -22.25 -22.72
CA LYS A 168 -30.03 -22.13 -24.09
C LYS A 168 -29.23 -23.36 -24.51
N MET A 169 -28.41 -23.94 -23.61
CA MET A 169 -27.65 -25.16 -23.87
C MET A 169 -28.58 -26.37 -24.03
N ALA A 170 -29.55 -26.55 -23.13
CA ALA A 170 -30.54 -27.62 -23.21
C ALA A 170 -31.38 -27.57 -24.51
N LYS A 171 -31.75 -26.36 -24.97
CA LYS A 171 -32.43 -26.20 -26.28
C LYS A 171 -31.53 -26.51 -27.49
N LYS A 172 -30.22 -26.37 -27.34
CA LYS A 172 -29.24 -26.67 -28.40
C LYS A 172 -28.97 -28.18 -28.51
N GLU A 173 -29.00 -28.90 -27.39
CA GLU A 173 -28.89 -30.37 -27.34
C GLU A 173 -30.20 -31.09 -27.73
N ALA A 174 -31.36 -30.50 -27.43
CA ALA A 174 -32.68 -31.04 -27.78
C ALA A 174 -33.06 -30.87 -29.27
N LEU A 175 -32.16 -30.41 -30.13
CA LEU A 175 -32.37 -30.31 -31.58
C LEU A 175 -31.56 -31.44 -32.29
N PRO A 176 -31.99 -32.72 -32.23
CA PRO A 176 -31.33 -33.77 -32.99
C PRO A 176 -31.69 -33.66 -34.48
N ALA A 177 -30.67 -33.81 -35.33
CA ALA A 177 -30.71 -34.30 -36.70
C ALA A 177 -31.98 -33.98 -37.52
N LYS A 178 -32.00 -32.83 -38.22
CA LYS A 178 -32.86 -32.70 -39.40
C LYS A 178 -32.45 -33.77 -40.42
N LEU A 179 -33.38 -34.70 -40.65
CA LEU A 179 -33.38 -35.73 -41.68
C LEU A 179 -32.82 -35.20 -43.02
N VAL A 180 -31.78 -35.87 -43.53
CA VAL A 180 -31.42 -35.79 -44.95
C VAL A 180 -32.47 -36.60 -45.71
N PRO A 181 -33.25 -36.03 -46.64
CA PRO A 181 -34.08 -36.85 -47.50
C PRO A 181 -33.15 -37.57 -48.49
N VAL A 182 -33.20 -38.89 -48.46
CA VAL A 182 -32.61 -39.78 -49.47
C VAL A 182 -33.27 -39.45 -50.82
N VAL A 183 -32.49 -38.90 -51.75
CA VAL A 183 -32.91 -38.78 -53.15
C VAL A 183 -32.77 -40.15 -53.79
N GLU A 184 -33.92 -40.76 -54.07
CA GLU A 184 -34.06 -42.02 -54.80
C GLU A 184 -33.71 -41.77 -56.27
N ASN A 185 -32.51 -42.18 -56.68
CA ASN A 185 -32.13 -42.20 -58.09
C ASN A 185 -32.89 -43.32 -58.82
N LYS A 186 -33.82 -42.95 -59.69
CA LYS A 186 -34.32 -43.80 -60.77
C LYS A 186 -33.81 -43.24 -62.10
N ASP A 187 -32.86 -43.95 -62.69
CA ASP A 187 -32.61 -43.95 -64.14
C ASP A 187 -33.13 -45.29 -64.71
N PRO A 188 -33.40 -45.47 -66.03
CA PRO A 188 -33.29 -44.54 -67.18
C PRO A 188 -34.57 -44.58 -68.08
N PRO A 189 -34.56 -44.03 -69.32
CA PRO A 189 -34.21 -44.89 -70.45
C PRO A 189 -33.29 -44.26 -71.51
N SER A 190 -32.62 -45.16 -72.19
CA SER A 190 -31.66 -45.03 -73.29
C SER A 190 -32.26 -44.58 -74.64
N ALA A 191 -31.53 -43.70 -75.34
CA ALA A 191 -31.37 -43.58 -76.80
C ALA A 191 -30.15 -42.63 -77.00
N ASP A 192 -29.14 -42.83 -77.84
CA ASP A 192 -29.05 -43.52 -79.12
C ASP A 192 -27.56 -43.91 -79.41
N THR A 193 -27.41 -45.00 -80.17
CA THR A 193 -26.26 -45.50 -80.96
C THR A 193 -25.63 -44.45 -81.92
N PRO A 194 -24.58 -44.75 -82.73
CA PRO A 194 -23.21 -45.21 -82.49
C PRO A 194 -22.12 -44.25 -83.06
N GLN A 195 -20.90 -44.32 -82.53
CA GLN A 195 -19.63 -44.42 -83.30
C GLN A 195 -18.46 -44.72 -82.37
#